data_AF-A0A128EMY9-F1
#
_entry.id   AF-A0A128EMY9-F1
#
_cell.length_a   1.000
_cell.length_b   1.000
_cell.length_c   1.000
_cell.angle_alpha   90.00
_cell.angle_beta   90.00
_cell.angle_gamma   90.00
#
_symmetry.space_group_name_H-M   'P 1'
#
loop_
_entity.id
_entity.type
_entity.pdbx_description
1 polymer ?
#
loop_
_entity_poly.entity_id
_entity_poly.type
_entity_poly.pdbx_seq_one_letter_code
_entity_poly.pdbx_strand_id
1 'polypeptide(L)'
;MEDILLIMFLIIISICLIKILYDKMPKVEKKCAKNNSCDYLKNEINSVRTILKRNSVGFVDTLNDEELNSIWNAVVAKFNKASKERKETISYNQKIKILAEIISVANISGWEFAIKHLDYEVNRYLSYGLRKDNKGLF
;
A
#
# COMPACT_ATOMS: atom_id res chain seq x y z
N MET A 1 43.86 21.96 -40.92
CA MET A 1 43.32 23.07 -40.11
C MET A 1 41.80 23.05 -40.13
N GLU A 2 41.18 22.82 -41.28
CA GLU A 2 39.73 22.67 -41.46
C GLU A 2 39.13 21.49 -40.68
N ASP A 3 39.79 20.32 -40.64
CA ASP A 3 39.30 19.15 -39.89
C ASP A 3 39.25 19.39 -38.37
N ILE A 4 40.22 20.14 -37.85
CA ILE A 4 40.28 20.51 -36.42
C ILE A 4 39.11 21.45 -36.09
N LEU A 5 38.80 22.38 -37.00
CA LEU A 5 37.68 23.31 -36.84
C LEU A 5 36.33 22.58 -36.87
N LEU A 6 36.20 21.58 -37.76
CA LEU A 6 35.01 20.74 -37.86
C LEU A 6 34.76 19.92 -36.58
N ILE A 7 35.83 19.33 -36.03
CA ILE A 7 35.77 18.57 -34.77
C ILE A 7 35.34 19.50 -33.62
N MET A 8 35.90 20.70 -33.53
CA MET A 8 35.50 21.67 -32.51
C MET A 8 34.02 22.08 -32.64
N PHE A 9 33.51 22.25 -33.87
CA PHE A 9 32.12 22.61 -34.11
C PHE A 9 31.15 21.49 -33.68
N LEU A 10 31.49 20.23 -33.96
CA LEU A 10 30.70 19.07 -33.54
C LEU A 10 30.64 18.92 -32.01
N ILE A 11 31.74 19.20 -31.32
CA ILE A 11 31.80 19.19 -29.85
C ILE A 11 30.88 20.28 -29.27
N ILE A 12 30.92 21.49 -29.84
CA ILE A 12 30.07 22.61 -29.40
C ILE A 12 28.59 22.27 -29.59
N ILE A 13 28.22 21.70 -30.75
CA ILE A 13 26.83 21.26 -31.01
C ILE A 13 26.39 20.20 -30.00
N SER A 14 27.25 19.21 -29.71
CA SER A 14 26.96 18.16 -28.75
C SER A 14 26.70 18.71 -27.34
N ILE A 15 27.53 19.65 -26.87
CA ILE A 15 27.36 20.31 -25.57
C ILE A 15 26.06 21.13 -25.53
N CYS A 16 25.74 21.86 -26.61
CA CYS A 16 24.49 22.61 -26.71
C CYS A 16 23.27 21.70 -26.66
N LEU A 17 23.29 20.56 -27.35
CA LEU A 17 22.21 19.58 -27.32
C LEU A 17 22.01 19.00 -25.91
N ILE A 18 23.10 18.66 -25.20
CA ILE A 18 23.02 18.15 -23.83
C ILE A 18 22.40 19.19 -22.88
N LYS A 19 22.78 20.48 -23.00
CA LYS A 19 22.16 21.55 -22.20
C LYS A 19 20.67 21.70 -22.47
N ILE A 20 20.27 21.73 -23.74
CA ILE A 20 18.85 21.85 -24.12
C ILE A 20 18.02 20.67 -23.57
N LEU A 21 18.58 19.46 -23.57
CA LEU A 21 17.93 18.29 -22.99
C LEU A 21 17.82 18.40 -21.46
N TYR A 22 18.88 18.87 -20.79
CA TYR A 22 18.87 19.06 -19.35
C TYR A 22 17.87 20.13 -18.90
N ASP A 23 17.77 21.24 -19.63
CA ASP A 23 16.84 22.34 -19.32
C ASP A 23 15.37 21.95 -19.56
N LYS A 24 15.12 21.03 -20.50
CA LYS A 24 13.78 20.47 -20.78
C LYS A 24 13.42 19.31 -19.86
N MET A 25 14.36 18.74 -19.11
CA MET A 25 14.01 17.74 -18.11
C MET A 25 13.25 18.44 -16.98
N PRO A 26 12.05 17.96 -16.61
CA PRO A 26 11.38 18.46 -15.42
C PRO A 26 12.34 18.30 -14.25
N LYS A 27 12.58 19.39 -13.51
CA LYS A 27 13.34 19.30 -12.26
C LYS A 27 12.64 18.25 -11.42
N VAL A 28 13.34 17.14 -11.18
CA VAL A 28 12.92 16.21 -10.13
C VAL A 28 13.07 17.01 -8.85
N GLU A 29 12.03 17.73 -8.47
CA GLU A 29 11.87 18.13 -7.09
C GLU A 29 12.04 16.83 -6.32
N LYS A 30 13.12 16.73 -5.55
CA LYS A 30 13.22 15.74 -4.50
C LYS A 30 12.10 16.09 -3.54
N LYS A 31 10.89 15.61 -3.81
CA LYS A 31 9.86 15.57 -2.81
C LYS A 31 10.34 14.53 -1.84
N CYS A 32 10.99 15.02 -0.79
CA CYS A 32 11.02 14.50 0.58
C CYS A 32 12.38 14.78 1.24
N ALA A 33 12.32 15.61 2.28
CA ALA A 33 13.03 15.34 3.53
C ALA A 33 12.37 16.16 4.65
N LYS A 34 11.06 15.97 4.86
CA LYS A 34 10.46 16.26 6.16
C LYS A 34 10.28 14.89 6.84
N ASN A 35 11.41 14.44 7.40
CA ASN A 35 11.53 13.55 8.53
C ASN A 35 10.27 12.74 8.97
N ASN A 36 10.43 11.41 9.10
CA ASN A 36 9.83 10.49 10.10
C ASN A 36 8.88 9.41 9.55
N SER A 37 9.16 8.14 9.88
CA SER A 37 8.29 6.97 9.66
C SER A 37 6.83 7.18 10.12
N CYS A 38 6.60 8.11 11.04
CA CYS A 38 5.28 8.49 11.53
C CYS A 38 4.39 9.12 10.45
N ASP A 39 4.94 9.90 9.52
CA ASP A 39 4.15 10.54 8.45
C ASP A 39 3.67 9.51 7.43
N TYR A 40 4.51 8.51 7.13
CA TYR A 40 4.11 7.37 6.29
C TYR A 40 2.98 6.56 6.95
N LEU A 41 3.17 6.20 8.23
CA LEU A 41 2.17 5.46 8.99
C LEU A 41 0.83 6.20 9.03
N LYS A 42 0.86 7.50 9.33
CA LYS A 42 -0.33 8.34 9.39
C LYS A 42 -1.04 8.42 8.03
N ASN A 43 -0.27 8.54 6.94
CA ASN A 43 -0.83 8.55 5.59
C ASN A 43 -1.45 7.20 5.20
N GLU A 44 -0.84 6.08 5.60
CA GLU A 44 -1.38 4.74 5.37
C GLU A 44 -2.69 4.53 6.14
N ILE A 45 -2.72 4.84 7.44
CA ILE A 45 -3.92 4.70 8.27
C ILE A 45 -5.05 5.60 7.81
N ASN A 46 -4.75 6.84 7.41
CA ASN A 46 -5.75 7.72 6.79
C ASN A 46 -6.31 7.13 5.49
N SER A 47 -5.46 6.49 4.67
CA SER A 47 -5.88 5.84 3.44
C SER A 47 -6.79 4.63 3.72
N VAL A 48 -6.39 3.78 4.66
CA VAL A 48 -7.18 2.63 5.13
C VAL A 48 -8.54 3.11 5.65
N ARG A 49 -8.55 4.07 6.58
CA ARG A 49 -9.78 4.66 7.16
C ARG A 49 -10.71 5.18 6.06
N THR A 50 -10.17 5.90 5.08
CA THR A 50 -10.95 6.43 3.94
C THR A 50 -11.58 5.31 3.09
N ILE A 51 -10.88 4.21 2.86
CA ILE A 51 -11.42 3.07 2.10
C ILE A 51 -12.53 2.37 2.91
N LEU A 52 -12.33 2.17 4.21
CA LEU A 52 -13.32 1.53 5.06
C LEU A 52 -14.62 2.36 5.16
N LYS A 53 -14.50 3.69 5.27
CA LYS A 53 -15.65 4.61 5.22
C LYS A 53 -16.44 4.49 3.92
N ARG A 54 -15.74 4.41 2.79
CA ARG A 54 -16.38 4.22 1.47
C ARG A 54 -17.11 2.88 1.37
N ASN A 55 -16.66 1.86 2.10
CA ASN A 55 -17.32 0.57 2.19
C ASN A 55 -18.38 0.49 3.30
N SER A 56 -18.83 1.66 3.82
CA SER A 56 -19.89 1.76 4.84
C SER A 56 -19.61 1.04 6.16
N VAL A 57 -18.33 0.86 6.53
CA VAL A 57 -17.96 0.34 7.86
C VAL A 57 -18.08 1.47 8.88
N GLY A 58 -19.30 1.72 9.37
CA GLY A 58 -19.60 2.84 10.28
C GLY A 58 -18.83 2.81 11.61
N PHE A 59 -18.42 1.62 12.06
CA PHE A 59 -17.66 1.45 13.31
C PHE A 59 -16.18 1.87 13.19
N VAL A 60 -15.69 2.23 12.00
CA VAL A 60 -14.30 2.69 11.86
C VAL A 60 -14.03 4.05 12.51
N ASP A 61 -15.06 4.88 12.64
CA ASP A 61 -14.94 6.20 13.27
C ASP A 61 -14.80 6.13 14.79
N THR A 62 -15.11 4.99 15.41
CA THR A 62 -14.91 4.79 16.85
C THR A 62 -13.48 4.37 17.20
N LEU A 63 -12.70 3.94 16.20
CA LEU A 63 -11.33 3.47 16.38
C LEU A 63 -10.34 4.62 16.27
N ASN A 64 -9.50 4.76 17.29
CA ASN A 64 -8.37 5.67 17.22
C ASN A 64 -7.29 5.15 16.24
N ASP A 65 -6.31 5.99 15.91
CA ASP A 65 -5.28 5.64 14.93
C ASP A 65 -4.43 4.44 15.36
N GLU A 66 -4.15 4.31 16.66
CA GLU A 66 -3.35 3.21 17.21
C GLU A 66 -4.10 1.88 17.14
N GLU A 67 -5.39 1.88 17.48
CA GLU A 67 -6.28 0.71 17.40
C GLU A 67 -6.41 0.24 15.95
N LEU A 68 -6.72 1.17 15.04
CA LEU A 68 -6.85 0.86 13.61
C LEU A 68 -5.53 0.33 13.03
N ASN A 69 -4.40 0.94 13.42
CA ASN A 69 -3.08 0.49 13.01
C ASN A 69 -2.75 -0.91 13.54
N SER A 70 -3.07 -1.17 14.81
CA SER A 70 -2.83 -2.47 15.44
C SER A 70 -3.56 -3.59 14.69
N ILE A 71 -4.86 -3.42 14.43
CA ILE A 71 -5.63 -4.44 13.73
C ILE A 71 -5.25 -4.55 12.24
N TRP A 72 -4.95 -3.43 11.58
CA TRP A 72 -4.47 -3.43 10.20
C TRP A 72 -3.17 -4.23 10.06
N ASN A 73 -2.20 -3.97 10.93
CA ASN A 73 -0.93 -4.69 10.93
C ASN A 73 -1.11 -6.18 11.24
N ALA A 74 -2.01 -6.53 12.16
CA ALA A 74 -2.33 -7.92 12.45
C ALA A 74 -2.89 -8.66 11.22
N VAL A 75 -3.84 -8.04 10.50
CA VAL A 75 -4.40 -8.58 9.24
C VAL A 75 -3.30 -8.72 8.19
N VAL A 76 -2.53 -7.65 7.95
CA VAL A 76 -1.46 -7.65 6.93
C VAL A 76 -0.41 -8.72 7.24
N ALA A 77 0.05 -8.82 8.48
CA ALA A 77 1.08 -9.78 8.89
C ALA A 77 0.60 -11.23 8.72
N LYS A 78 -0.59 -11.57 9.23
CA LYS A 78 -1.14 -12.93 9.15
C LYS A 78 -1.37 -13.36 7.70
N PHE A 79 -1.97 -12.49 6.88
CA PHE A 79 -2.26 -12.83 5.49
C PHE A 79 -1.03 -12.78 4.58
N ASN A 80 -0.03 -11.93 4.84
CA ASN A 80 1.26 -11.99 4.14
C ASN A 80 2.00 -13.30 4.41
N LYS A 81 1.96 -13.77 5.66
CA LYS A 81 2.55 -15.06 6.02
C LYS A 81 1.82 -16.19 5.31
N ALA A 82 0.50 -16.25 5.43
CA ALA A 82 -0.30 -17.30 4.83
C ALA A 82 -0.23 -17.32 3.30
N SER A 83 -0.18 -16.15 2.65
CA SER A 83 -0.12 -16.08 1.18
C SER A 83 1.23 -16.54 0.64
N LYS A 84 2.33 -16.29 1.37
CA LYS A 84 3.65 -16.86 1.07
C LYS A 84 3.64 -18.38 1.14
N GLU A 85 3.02 -18.95 2.18
CA GLU A 85 2.90 -20.41 2.33
C GLU A 85 2.12 -21.03 1.16
N ARG A 86 1.08 -20.36 0.67
CA ARG A 86 0.29 -20.80 -0.48
C ARG A 86 0.86 -20.44 -1.85
N LYS A 87 1.93 -19.64 -1.92
CA LYS A 87 2.45 -19.04 -3.16
C LYS A 87 1.36 -18.26 -3.94
N GLU A 88 0.47 -17.63 -3.20
CA GLU A 88 -0.62 -16.79 -3.71
C GLU A 88 -0.38 -15.33 -3.34
N THR A 89 -0.96 -14.41 -4.11
CA THR A 89 -0.88 -12.97 -3.84
C THR A 89 -2.21 -12.45 -3.35
N ILE A 90 -2.23 -11.89 -2.14
CA ILE A 90 -3.37 -11.13 -1.62
C ILE A 90 -3.09 -9.63 -1.83
N SER A 91 -3.90 -9.01 -2.68
CA SER A 91 -3.85 -7.58 -2.97
C SER A 91 -4.16 -6.73 -1.73
N TYR A 92 -3.70 -5.48 -1.76
CA TYR A 92 -3.96 -4.49 -0.72
C TYR A 92 -5.48 -4.31 -0.47
N ASN A 93 -6.28 -4.20 -1.54
CA ASN A 93 -7.73 -4.06 -1.44
C ASN A 93 -8.41 -5.27 -0.81
N GLN A 94 -7.92 -6.49 -1.09
CA GLN A 94 -8.43 -7.70 -0.43
C GLN A 94 -8.17 -7.68 1.08
N LYS A 95 -6.98 -7.23 1.51
CA LYS A 95 -6.66 -7.08 2.94
C LYS A 95 -7.55 -6.05 3.62
N ILE A 96 -7.91 -4.97 2.93
CA ILE A 96 -8.85 -3.99 3.48
C ILE A 96 -10.26 -4.56 3.61
N LYS A 97 -10.72 -5.39 2.66
CA LYS A 97 -12.01 -6.08 2.78
C LYS A 97 -12.05 -7.01 3.99
N ILE A 98 -10.96 -7.76 4.21
CA ILE A 98 -10.81 -8.59 5.42
C ILE A 98 -10.85 -7.71 6.66
N LEU A 99 -10.09 -6.62 6.69
CA LEU A 99 -10.10 -5.70 7.82
C LEU A 99 -11.52 -5.15 8.11
N ALA A 100 -12.26 -4.76 7.07
CA ALA A 100 -13.64 -4.31 7.19
C ALA A 100 -14.54 -5.36 7.86
N GLU A 101 -14.38 -6.62 7.49
CA GLU A 101 -15.08 -7.73 8.12
C GLU A 101 -14.75 -7.85 9.60
N ILE A 102 -13.45 -7.89 9.94
CA ILE A 102 -13.01 -8.04 11.33
C ILE A 102 -13.54 -6.90 12.20
N ILE A 103 -13.54 -5.66 11.70
CA ILE A 103 -14.10 -4.51 12.40
C ILE A 103 -15.63 -4.64 12.55
N SER A 104 -16.33 -5.12 11.52
CA SER A 104 -17.78 -5.38 11.59
C SER A 104 -18.12 -6.44 12.64
N VAL A 105 -17.36 -7.55 12.66
CA VAL A 105 -17.50 -8.61 13.65
C VAL A 105 -17.18 -8.09 15.05
N ALA A 106 -16.16 -7.26 15.21
CA ALA A 106 -15.83 -6.64 16.49
C ALA A 106 -16.97 -5.74 17.01
N ASN A 107 -17.64 -5.00 16.12
CA ASN A 107 -18.79 -4.18 16.47
C ASN A 107 -19.99 -5.01 16.96
N ILE A 108 -20.22 -6.18 16.38
CA ILE A 108 -21.39 -7.03 16.69
C ILE A 108 -21.13 -7.93 17.90
N SER A 109 -19.93 -8.51 18.00
CA SER A 109 -19.61 -9.62 18.90
C SER A 109 -18.41 -9.35 19.81
N GLY A 110 -17.83 -8.16 19.75
CA GLY A 110 -16.67 -7.77 20.55
C GLY A 110 -15.33 -8.21 19.96
N TRP A 111 -14.26 -7.55 20.42
CA TRP A 111 -12.89 -7.76 19.93
C TRP A 111 -12.34 -9.16 20.16
N GLU A 112 -12.69 -9.80 21.28
CA GLU A 112 -12.24 -11.17 21.57
C GLU A 112 -12.71 -12.15 20.49
N PHE A 113 -13.99 -12.05 20.10
CA PHE A 113 -14.55 -12.89 19.05
C PHE A 113 -13.96 -12.52 17.68
N ALA A 114 -13.79 -11.23 17.39
CA ALA A 114 -13.20 -10.78 16.13
C ALA A 114 -11.76 -11.30 15.92
N ILE A 115 -10.96 -11.41 16.97
CA ILE A 115 -9.61 -11.99 16.90
C ILE A 115 -9.68 -13.49 16.57
N LYS A 116 -10.59 -14.23 17.22
CA LYS A 116 -10.83 -15.65 16.90
C LYS A 116 -11.31 -15.82 15.46
N HIS A 117 -12.18 -14.92 14.99
CA HIS A 117 -12.65 -14.89 13.60
C HIS A 117 -11.52 -14.62 12.60
N LEU A 118 -10.59 -13.70 12.93
CA LEU A 118 -9.40 -13.47 12.11
C LEU A 118 -8.54 -14.75 12.00
N ASP A 119 -8.35 -15.49 13.09
CA ASP A 119 -7.62 -16.77 13.04
C ASP A 119 -8.37 -17.83 12.21
N TYR A 120 -9.69 -17.89 12.34
CA TYR A 120 -10.54 -18.74 11.49
C TYR A 120 -10.36 -18.41 10.01
N GLU A 121 -10.44 -17.14 9.62
CA GLU A 121 -10.29 -16.72 8.22
C GLU A 121 -8.90 -17.02 7.65
N VAL A 122 -7.84 -16.89 8.46
CA VAL A 122 -6.47 -17.27 8.07
C VAL A 122 -6.36 -18.77 7.85
N ASN A 123 -6.88 -19.60 8.75
CA ASN A 123 -6.86 -21.06 8.62
C ASN A 123 -7.69 -21.54 7.42
N ARG A 124 -8.85 -20.91 7.20
CA ARG A 124 -9.71 -21.13 6.06
C ARG A 124 -8.99 -20.77 4.76
N TYR A 125 -8.30 -19.64 4.73
CA TYR A 125 -7.46 -19.24 3.59
C TYR A 125 -6.33 -20.24 3.34
N LEU A 126 -5.61 -20.67 4.38
CA LEU A 126 -4.56 -21.68 4.28
C LEU A 126 -5.07 -23.00 3.68
N SER A 127 -6.30 -23.40 4.02
CA SER A 127 -6.91 -24.64 3.55
C SER A 127 -7.45 -24.54 2.12
N TYR A 128 -8.17 -23.45 1.81
CA TYR A 128 -8.99 -23.37 0.58
C TYR A 128 -8.54 -22.30 -0.41
N GLY A 129 -7.62 -21.42 -0.04
CA GLY A 129 -7.18 -20.29 -0.85
C GLY A 129 -8.23 -19.19 -1.02
N LEU A 130 -7.97 -18.28 -1.97
CA LEU A 130 -8.90 -17.21 -2.32
C LEU A 130 -10.23 -17.78 -2.87
N ARG A 131 -11.36 -17.18 -2.48
CA ARG A 131 -12.66 -17.58 -3.05
C ARG A 131 -12.79 -17.10 -4.49
N LYS A 132 -13.33 -17.97 -5.35
CA LYS A 132 -13.46 -17.72 -6.80
C LYS A 132 -14.55 -16.71 -7.15
N ASP A 133 -15.60 -16.67 -6.33
CA ASP A 133 -16.80 -15.85 -6.49
C ASP A 133 -16.60 -14.39 -6.04
N ASN A 134 -15.73 -14.14 -5.05
CA ASN A 134 -15.66 -12.81 -4.41
C ASN A 134 -14.33 -12.04 -4.56
N LYS A 135 -13.35 -12.59 -5.30
CA LYS A 135 -11.99 -12.03 -5.43
C LYS A 135 -11.42 -11.57 -4.08
N GLY A 136 -11.68 -12.28 -2.98
CA GLY A 136 -11.34 -11.94 -1.59
C GLY A 136 -11.97 -12.95 -0.61
N LEU A 137 -11.54 -12.92 0.65
CA LEU A 137 -12.06 -13.79 1.72
C LEU A 137 -13.45 -13.31 2.14
N PHE A 138 -14.47 -14.02 1.65
CA PHE A 138 -15.84 -14.02 2.13
C PHE A 138 -16.63 -15.11 1.48
#